data_AF-A0A2E6ZH97-F1
#
_entry.id   AF-A0A2E6ZH97-F1
#
_cell.length_a   1.000
_cell.length_b   1.000
_cell.length_c   1.000
_cell.angle_alpha   90.00
_cell.angle_beta   90.00
_cell.angle_gamma   90.00
#
_symmetry.space_group_name_H-M   'P 1'
#
loop_
_entity.id
_entity.type
_entity.pdbx_description
1 polymer ?
#
loop_
_entity_poly.entity_id
_entity_poly.type
_entity_poly.pdbx_seq_one_letter_code
_entity_poly.pdbx_strand_id
1 'polypeptide(L)'
;MTEVPAITVFDRDAPAEVVAAELDLNGCAIVEHHVDHTRMKRLHSELQPYLDAAPYGRTEFAGRTSRRRNGLLTKSEVCRDLAIDPLVLGVCDGVLGPNCVNYRLHVTMLVELMPGEVRQEIHRDGEIYPVRHPAPPMTL
;
A
#
# COMPACT_ATOMS: atom_id res chain seq x y z
N MET A 1 22.67 -13.40 -18.80
CA MET A 1 21.48 -13.63 -17.95
C MET A 1 21.39 -12.41 -17.05
N THR A 2 20.40 -11.56 -17.27
CA THR A 2 20.13 -10.45 -16.35
C THR A 2 19.60 -11.06 -15.05
N GLU A 3 20.31 -10.80 -13.95
CA GLU A 3 19.89 -11.20 -12.62
C GLU A 3 18.51 -10.58 -12.34
N VAL A 4 17.59 -11.36 -11.80
CA VAL A 4 16.28 -10.84 -11.40
C VAL A 4 16.54 -9.92 -10.20
N PRO A 5 16.14 -8.63 -10.26
CA PRO A 5 16.32 -7.73 -9.13
C PRO A 5 15.62 -8.30 -7.91
N ALA A 6 16.35 -8.39 -6.79
CA ALA A 6 15.77 -8.78 -5.51
C ALA A 6 15.14 -7.55 -4.85
N ILE A 7 14.03 -7.75 -4.14
CA ILE A 7 13.44 -6.70 -3.31
C ILE A 7 14.18 -6.67 -1.99
N THR A 8 14.72 -5.51 -1.61
CA THR A 8 15.41 -5.33 -0.33
C THR A 8 14.44 -5.48 0.83
N VAL A 9 14.87 -6.23 1.85
CA VAL A 9 14.11 -6.54 3.05
C VAL A 9 14.81 -5.93 4.26
N PHE A 10 14.06 -5.17 5.05
CA PHE A 10 14.50 -4.51 6.26
C PHE A 10 13.81 -5.07 7.50
N ASP A 11 14.50 -4.98 8.64
CA ASP A 11 13.91 -5.25 9.95
C ASP A 11 12.87 -4.18 10.35
N ARG A 12 12.00 -4.53 11.28
CA ARG A 12 10.86 -3.69 11.70
C ARG A 12 11.23 -2.32 12.28
N ASP A 13 12.47 -2.14 12.72
CA ASP A 13 13.00 -0.93 13.34
C ASP A 13 13.93 -0.15 12.39
N ALA A 14 13.93 -0.50 11.10
CA ALA A 14 14.71 0.19 10.10
C ALA A 14 14.39 1.70 10.06
N PRO A 15 15.42 2.56 10.01
CA PRO A 15 15.22 3.99 9.89
C PRO A 15 14.48 4.35 8.60
N ALA A 16 13.51 5.26 8.70
CA ALA A 16 12.71 5.71 7.56
C ALA A 16 13.57 6.26 6.41
N GLU A 17 14.70 6.92 6.72
CA GLU A 17 15.65 7.44 5.74
C GLU A 17 16.26 6.35 4.84
N VAL A 18 16.55 5.17 5.41
CA VAL A 18 17.13 4.05 4.67
C VAL A 18 16.08 3.43 3.75
N VAL A 19 14.85 3.28 4.24
CA VAL A 19 13.72 2.79 3.45
C VAL A 19 13.39 3.76 2.32
N ALA A 20 13.39 5.07 2.58
CA ALA A 20 13.17 6.10 1.56
C ALA A 20 14.25 6.10 0.48
N ALA A 21 15.53 5.94 0.86
CA ALA A 21 16.64 5.83 -0.09
C ALA A 21 16.51 4.59 -1.00
N GLU A 22 16.08 3.46 -0.45
CA GLU A 22 15.82 2.25 -1.23
C GLU A 22 14.65 2.43 -2.20
N LEU A 23 13.58 3.11 -1.80
CA LEU A 23 12.48 3.45 -2.70
C LEU A 23 12.91 4.38 -3.84
N ASP A 24 13.80 5.34 -3.58
CA ASP A 24 14.33 6.23 -4.63
C ASP A 24 15.19 5.45 -5.65
N LEU A 25 16.01 4.52 -5.18
CA LEU A 25 16.91 3.73 -6.03
C LEU A 25 16.18 2.61 -6.81
N ASN A 26 15.32 1.85 -6.14
CA ASN A 26 14.77 0.59 -6.65
C ASN A 26 13.24 0.58 -6.77
N GLY A 27 12.53 1.62 -6.29
CA GLY A 27 11.08 1.76 -6.41
C GLY A 27 10.26 0.80 -5.53
N CYS A 28 10.90 -0.07 -4.73
CA CYS A 28 10.24 -0.99 -3.83
C CYS A 28 11.13 -1.40 -2.65
N ALA A 29 10.52 -1.65 -1.50
CA ALA A 29 11.17 -2.14 -0.29
C ALA A 29 10.18 -2.94 0.57
N ILE A 30 10.66 -3.88 1.37
CA ILE A 30 9.88 -4.62 2.37
C ILE A 30 10.41 -4.27 3.77
N VAL A 31 9.51 -3.98 4.71
CA VAL A 31 9.82 -3.89 6.14
C VAL A 31 9.10 -5.03 6.85
N GLU A 32 9.83 -6.04 7.28
CA GLU A 32 9.26 -7.25 7.85
C GLU A 32 8.73 -7.02 9.26
N HIS A 33 7.59 -7.65 9.56
CA HIS A 33 7.00 -7.66 10.90
C HIS A 33 6.77 -6.28 11.53
N HIS A 34 6.61 -5.22 10.71
CA HIS A 34 6.34 -3.86 11.19
C HIS A 34 5.10 -3.81 12.08
N VAL A 35 4.01 -4.40 11.58
CA VAL A 35 2.78 -4.63 12.33
C VAL A 35 2.88 -5.99 13.03
N ASP A 36 2.84 -5.98 14.36
CA ASP A 36 2.94 -7.21 15.15
C ASP A 36 1.72 -8.13 14.97
N HIS A 37 1.89 -9.40 15.33
CA HIS A 37 0.85 -10.42 15.20
C HIS A 37 -0.45 -10.11 15.93
N THR A 38 -0.39 -9.39 17.06
CA THR A 38 -1.59 -9.04 17.84
C THR A 38 -2.40 -7.98 17.11
N ARG A 39 -1.73 -6.92 16.61
CA ARG A 39 -2.35 -5.87 15.78
C ARG A 39 -2.88 -6.46 14.47
N MET A 40 -2.14 -7.37 13.83
CA MET A 40 -2.60 -8.05 12.61
C MET A 40 -3.85 -8.90 12.83
N LYS A 41 -3.92 -9.67 13.93
CA LYS A 41 -5.13 -10.43 14.30
C LYS A 41 -6.32 -9.50 14.53
N ARG A 42 -6.10 -8.39 15.23
CA ARG A 42 -7.14 -7.37 15.47
C ARG A 42 -7.63 -6.76 14.15
N LEU A 43 -6.71 -6.34 13.28
CA LEU A 43 -7.01 -5.81 11.95
C LEU A 43 -7.88 -6.79 11.14
N HIS A 44 -7.49 -8.08 11.12
CA HIS A 44 -8.27 -9.12 10.46
C HIS A 44 -9.69 -9.22 11.04
N SER A 45 -9.83 -9.30 12.37
CA SER A 45 -11.15 -9.40 13.02
C SER A 45 -12.05 -8.18 12.77
N GLU A 46 -11.47 -6.97 12.75
CA GLU A 46 -12.20 -5.72 12.52
C GLU A 46 -12.66 -5.61 11.05
N LEU A 47 -11.85 -6.08 10.11
CA LEU A 47 -12.09 -5.86 8.68
C LEU A 47 -12.81 -7.01 7.97
N GLN A 48 -12.72 -8.25 8.46
CA GLN A 48 -13.32 -9.42 7.80
C GLN A 48 -14.83 -9.27 7.54
N PRO A 49 -15.67 -8.75 8.48
CA PRO A 49 -17.10 -8.57 8.20
C PRO A 49 -17.39 -7.65 7.00
N TYR A 50 -16.50 -6.70 6.72
CA TYR A 50 -16.65 -5.81 5.57
C TYR A 50 -16.29 -6.48 4.24
N LEU A 51 -15.33 -7.43 4.27
CA LEU A 51 -15.00 -8.28 3.13
C LEU A 51 -16.09 -9.30 2.85
N ASP A 52 -16.63 -9.94 3.88
CA ASP A 52 -17.70 -10.92 3.74
C ASP A 52 -18.96 -10.31 3.10
N ALA A 53 -19.23 -9.04 3.41
CA ALA A 53 -20.28 -8.25 2.79
C ALA A 53 -19.88 -7.59 1.45
N ALA A 54 -18.66 -7.79 0.95
CA ALA A 54 -18.19 -7.21 -0.30
C ALA A 54 -18.69 -7.98 -1.52
N PRO A 55 -19.24 -7.29 -2.55
CA PRO A 55 -19.46 -7.93 -3.83
C PRO A 55 -18.11 -8.28 -4.46
N TYR A 56 -18.10 -9.32 -5.28
CA TYR A 56 -16.93 -9.60 -6.11
C TYR A 56 -16.67 -8.45 -7.10
N GLY A 57 -15.39 -8.33 -7.48
CA GLY A 57 -15.00 -7.40 -8.54
C GLY A 57 -15.71 -7.67 -9.86
N ARG A 58 -15.81 -6.62 -10.68
CA ARG A 58 -16.60 -6.62 -11.93
C ARG A 58 -15.80 -6.22 -13.16
N THR A 59 -14.50 -5.99 -12.99
CA THR A 59 -13.58 -5.53 -14.04
C THR A 59 -12.35 -6.42 -14.02
N GLU A 60 -11.61 -6.46 -15.13
CA GLU A 60 -10.34 -7.20 -15.20
C GLU A 60 -9.33 -6.68 -14.18
N PHE A 61 -9.31 -5.37 -13.93
CA PHE A 61 -8.48 -4.79 -12.89
C PHE A 61 -8.93 -5.20 -11.49
N ALA A 62 -10.23 -5.13 -11.19
CA ALA A 62 -10.73 -5.49 -9.88
C ALA A 62 -10.52 -6.99 -9.63
N GLY A 63 -10.66 -7.83 -10.65
CA GLY A 63 -10.71 -9.28 -10.54
C GLY A 63 -12.16 -9.77 -10.49
N ARG A 64 -12.41 -11.05 -10.81
CA ARG A 64 -13.76 -11.64 -10.85
C ARG A 64 -14.12 -12.43 -9.59
N THR A 65 -13.13 -12.77 -8.78
CA THR A 65 -13.29 -13.48 -7.51
C THR A 65 -12.61 -12.74 -6.35
N SER A 66 -12.21 -11.49 -6.53
CA SER A 66 -11.66 -10.66 -5.47
C SER A 66 -12.76 -9.88 -4.74
N ARG A 67 -12.50 -9.58 -3.47
CA ARG A 67 -13.32 -8.67 -2.66
C ARG A 67 -12.49 -7.46 -2.29
N ARG A 68 -13.08 -6.27 -2.47
CA ARG A 68 -12.40 -4.99 -2.23
C ARG A 68 -13.22 -4.08 -1.33
N ARG A 69 -12.56 -3.44 -0.37
CA ARG A 69 -13.18 -2.47 0.53
C ARG A 69 -12.30 -1.26 0.78
N ASN A 70 -12.89 -0.07 0.60
CA ASN A 70 -12.23 1.21 0.82
C ASN A 70 -12.64 1.85 2.15
N GLY A 71 -11.94 2.92 2.52
CA GLY A 71 -12.30 3.79 3.64
C GLY A 71 -12.15 3.07 4.97
N LEU A 72 -11.01 2.38 5.15
CA LEU A 72 -10.73 1.54 6.30
C LEU A 72 -10.60 2.34 7.60
N LEU A 73 -10.27 3.63 7.51
CA LEU A 73 -10.22 4.54 8.67
C LEU A 73 -11.53 4.62 9.45
N THR A 74 -12.68 4.39 8.79
CA THR A 74 -14.00 4.36 9.44
C THR A 74 -14.34 3.02 10.07
N LYS A 75 -13.53 1.99 9.79
CA LYS A 75 -13.83 0.57 10.05
C LYS A 75 -12.91 -0.06 11.08
N SER A 76 -11.68 0.45 11.21
CA SER A 76 -10.64 -0.11 12.07
C SER A 76 -9.86 1.00 12.77
N GLU A 77 -9.68 0.85 14.07
CA GLU A 77 -8.77 1.70 14.86
C GLU A 77 -7.33 1.43 14.46
N VAL A 78 -6.97 0.16 14.24
CA VAL A 78 -5.61 -0.21 13.81
C VAL A 78 -5.26 0.46 12.48
N CYS A 79 -6.20 0.55 11.54
CA CYS A 79 -5.98 1.31 10.31
C CYS A 79 -5.74 2.80 10.54
N ARG A 80 -6.38 3.42 11.54
CA ARG A 80 -6.15 4.83 11.88
C ARG A 80 -4.75 5.03 12.43
N ASP A 81 -4.30 4.15 13.33
CA ASP A 81 -2.94 4.19 13.87
C ASP A 81 -1.89 3.98 12.76
N LEU A 82 -2.14 3.03 11.84
CA LEU A 82 -1.22 2.75 10.73
C LEU A 82 -1.15 3.89 9.71
N ALA A 83 -2.23 4.66 9.52
CA ALA A 83 -2.25 5.78 8.59
C ALA A 83 -1.37 6.96 9.03
N ILE A 84 -0.98 7.00 10.31
CA ILE A 84 -0.08 8.01 10.90
C ILE A 84 1.15 7.36 11.54
N ASP A 85 1.49 6.14 11.13
CA ASP A 85 2.62 5.40 11.67
C ASP A 85 3.94 6.17 11.42
N PRO A 86 4.82 6.32 12.43
CA PRO A 86 6.04 7.12 12.28
C PRO A 86 6.97 6.68 11.15
N LEU A 87 7.07 5.37 10.88
CA LEU A 87 7.89 4.87 9.77
C LEU A 87 7.27 5.26 8.43
N VAL A 88 5.95 5.08 8.29
CA VAL A 88 5.22 5.45 7.06
C VAL A 88 5.33 6.95 6.79
N LEU A 89 5.08 7.79 7.81
CA LEU A 89 5.18 9.25 7.68
C LEU A 89 6.62 9.68 7.36
N GLY A 90 7.63 9.11 8.03
CA GLY A 90 9.03 9.41 7.73
C GLY A 90 9.44 9.03 6.30
N VAL A 91 8.94 7.92 5.78
CA VAL A 91 9.16 7.53 4.38
C VAL A 91 8.45 8.49 3.42
N CYS A 92 7.20 8.87 3.72
CA CYS A 92 6.48 9.87 2.93
C CYS A 92 7.18 11.24 2.95
N ASP A 93 7.72 11.66 4.08
CA ASP A 93 8.49 12.91 4.19
C ASP A 93 9.74 12.86 3.30
N GLY A 94 10.48 11.74 3.31
CA GLY A 94 11.67 11.56 2.47
C GLY A 94 11.38 11.49 0.97
N VAL A 95 10.31 10.82 0.57
CA VAL A 95 9.99 10.56 -0.85
C VAL A 95 9.11 11.68 -1.46
N LEU A 96 8.06 12.10 -0.77
CA LEU A 96 7.08 13.06 -1.27
C LEU A 96 7.41 14.50 -0.86
N GLY A 97 7.95 14.71 0.35
CA GLY A 97 8.24 16.03 0.91
C GLY A 97 9.04 16.95 -0.01
N PRO A 98 10.14 16.49 -0.66
CA PRO A 98 10.90 17.33 -1.60
C PRO A 98 10.10 17.81 -2.82
N ASN A 99 8.96 17.19 -3.11
CA ASN A 99 8.16 17.38 -4.33
C ASN A 99 6.79 18.04 -4.07
N CYS A 100 6.42 18.33 -2.81
CA CYS A 100 5.12 18.92 -2.48
C CYS A 100 5.17 19.78 -1.21
N VAL A 101 4.18 20.66 -1.02
CA VAL A 101 4.01 21.42 0.24
C VAL A 101 3.47 20.52 1.36
N ASN A 102 2.58 19.61 1.01
CA ASN A 102 1.99 18.62 1.89
C ASN A 102 1.48 17.43 1.06
N TYR A 103 1.45 16.24 1.65
CA TYR A 103 0.81 15.06 1.08
C TYR A 103 -0.43 14.67 1.88
N ARG A 104 -1.35 13.93 1.26
CA ARG A 104 -2.57 13.43 1.88
C ARG A 104 -2.75 11.95 1.60
N LEU A 105 -3.41 11.27 2.53
CA LEU A 105 -3.86 9.91 2.33
C LEU A 105 -4.91 9.88 1.21
N HIS A 106 -4.57 9.25 0.08
CA HIS A 106 -5.46 9.13 -1.06
C HIS A 106 -6.59 8.12 -0.80
N VAL A 107 -6.23 6.86 -0.52
CA VAL A 107 -7.19 5.78 -0.27
C VAL A 107 -6.59 4.74 0.66
N THR A 108 -7.43 4.18 1.53
CA THR A 108 -7.15 2.91 2.22
C THR A 108 -8.01 1.84 1.57
N MET A 109 -7.38 0.76 1.12
CA MET A 109 -8.05 -0.35 0.46
C MET A 109 -7.63 -1.68 1.08
N LEU A 110 -8.60 -2.54 1.32
CA LEU A 110 -8.41 -3.94 1.63
C LEU A 110 -8.81 -4.76 0.40
N VAL A 111 -7.96 -5.73 0.04
CA VAL A 111 -8.17 -6.64 -1.08
C VAL A 111 -8.01 -8.07 -0.59
N GLU A 112 -9.01 -8.90 -0.83
CA GLU A 112 -8.98 -10.34 -0.59
C GLU A 112 -9.09 -11.05 -1.94
N LEU A 113 -8.13 -11.93 -2.24
CA LEU A 113 -8.13 -12.74 -3.46
C LEU A 113 -8.66 -14.13 -3.12
N MET A 114 -9.79 -14.52 -3.72
CA MET A 114 -10.37 -15.84 -3.51
C MET A 114 -9.83 -16.86 -4.53
N PRO A 115 -9.99 -18.18 -4.28
CA PRO A 115 -9.62 -19.20 -5.25
C PRO A 115 -10.19 -18.93 -6.64
N GLY A 116 -9.35 -19.13 -7.67
CA GLY A 116 -9.71 -18.91 -9.07
C GLY A 116 -9.52 -17.48 -9.58
N GLU A 117 -8.98 -16.57 -8.77
CA GLU A 117 -8.63 -15.23 -9.24
C GLU A 117 -7.44 -15.26 -10.21
N VAL A 118 -7.35 -14.25 -11.07
CA VAL A 118 -6.30 -14.11 -12.08
C VAL A 118 -5.27 -13.04 -11.69
N ARG A 119 -4.06 -13.17 -12.24
CA ARG A 119 -2.99 -12.19 -12.08
C ARG A 119 -3.42 -10.85 -12.71
N GLN A 120 -3.30 -9.75 -11.97
CA GLN A 120 -3.45 -8.40 -12.52
C GLN A 120 -2.32 -8.10 -13.51
N GLU A 121 -2.64 -7.36 -14.58
CA GLU A 121 -1.63 -6.80 -15.48
C GLU A 121 -0.68 -5.87 -14.73
N ILE A 122 0.57 -5.80 -15.19
CA ILE A 122 1.54 -4.84 -14.64
C ILE A 122 1.08 -3.43 -15.01
N HIS A 123 0.92 -2.58 -14.00
CA HIS A 123 0.43 -1.20 -14.13
C HIS A 123 1.18 -0.25 -13.19
N ARG A 124 0.99 1.05 -13.37
CA ARG A 124 1.41 2.07 -12.40
C ARG A 124 0.18 2.70 -11.75
N ASP A 125 0.13 2.75 -10.43
CA ASP A 125 -0.99 3.37 -9.71
C ASP A 125 -1.20 4.86 -10.05
N GLY A 126 -0.15 5.56 -10.49
CA GLY A 126 -0.23 6.95 -10.94
C GLY A 126 -1.02 7.17 -12.24
N GLU A 127 -1.29 6.12 -13.03
CA GLU A 127 -2.01 6.20 -14.30
C GLU A 127 -3.49 6.59 -14.15
N ILE A 128 -4.01 6.63 -12.92
CA ILE A 128 -5.32 7.23 -12.62
C ILE A 128 -5.35 8.74 -12.90
N TYR A 129 -4.19 9.40 -12.90
CA TYR A 129 -4.07 10.81 -13.19
C TYR A 129 -3.66 11.03 -14.65
N PRO A 130 -4.25 12.01 -15.36
CA PRO A 130 -4.00 12.24 -16.78
C PRO A 130 -2.68 13.00 -17.02
N VAL A 131 -1.57 12.48 -16.49
CA VAL A 131 -0.23 13.09 -16.60
C VAL A 131 0.77 12.08 -17.12
N ARG A 132 1.64 12.54 -18.02
CA ARG A 132 2.62 11.70 -18.71
C ARG A 132 3.84 11.46 -17.81
N HIS A 133 4.18 10.20 -17.56
CA HIS A 133 5.41 9.83 -16.86
C HIS A 133 6.66 9.98 -17.76
N PRO A 134 7.84 10.33 -17.19
CA PRO A 134 8.06 10.65 -15.77
C PRO A 134 7.46 12.01 -15.42
N ALA A 135 6.71 12.04 -14.34
CA ALA A 135 6.13 13.25 -13.76
C ALA A 135 6.45 13.22 -12.26
N PRO A 136 6.62 14.40 -11.63
CA PRO A 136 6.76 14.46 -10.18
C PRO A 136 5.54 13.76 -9.52
N PRO A 137 5.72 13.12 -8.35
CA PRO A 137 4.62 12.51 -7.62
C PRO A 137 3.48 13.50 -7.46
N MET A 138 2.33 13.17 -8.06
CA MET A 138 1.14 14.01 -7.92
C MET A 138 0.39 13.54 -6.69
N THR A 139 0.51 14.32 -5.61
CA THR A 139 -0.41 14.26 -4.49
C THR A 139 -1.49 15.32 -4.71
N LEU A 140 -2.75 14.99 -4.38
CA LEU A 140 -3.83 15.98 -4.26
C LEU A 140 -3.78 16.66 -2.89
#